data_AF-A0A1S3C6A8-F1
#
_entry.id   AF-A0A1S3C6A8-F1
#
_cell.length_a   1.000
_cell.length_b   1.000
_cell.length_c   1.000
_cell.angle_alpha   90.00
_cell.angle_beta   90.00
_cell.angle_gamma   90.00
#
_symmetry.space_group_name_H-M   'P 1'
#
loop_
_entity.id
_entity.type
_entity.pdbx_description
1 polymer ?
#
loop_
_entity_poly.entity_id
_entity_poly.type
_entity_poly.pdbx_seq_one_letter_code
_entity_poly.pdbx_strand_id
1 'polypeptide(L)'
;MEAVMIIDILQRAKGKVVVASVEDTLEILASRKVKLEADLLLNGAAEQSYDLIVLPGGLGGAEAFAKSEKLINLLKKQRESNRPYGAICASPALVLEPHGLLKIDRRSVYQFELDEVRMERIDFLGGHM
;
A
#
# COMPACT_ATOMS: atom_id res chain seq x y z
N MET A 1 2.52 0.83 -12.74
CA MET A 1 3.27 2.09 -12.91
C MET A 1 3.71 2.60 -11.54
N GLU A 2 2.79 2.78 -10.59
CA GLU A 2 3.07 3.30 -9.23
C GLU A 2 4.20 2.57 -8.49
N ALA A 3 4.20 1.23 -8.43
CA ALA A 3 5.28 0.45 -7.81
C ALA A 3 6.66 0.84 -8.35
N VAL A 4 6.83 0.81 -9.67
CA VAL A 4 8.10 1.15 -10.34
C VAL A 4 8.52 2.59 -10.06
N MET A 5 7.58 3.54 -10.04
CA MET A 5 7.87 4.95 -9.75
C MET A 5 8.32 5.15 -8.30
N ILE A 6 7.64 4.53 -7.33
CA ILE A 6 8.02 4.59 -5.92
C ILE A 6 9.43 4.02 -5.73
N ILE A 7 9.69 2.85 -6.32
CA ILE A 7 10.99 2.18 -6.26
C ILE A 7 12.10 3.06 -6.86
N ASP A 8 11.89 3.62 -8.06
CA ASP A 8 12.87 4.49 -8.73
C ASP A 8 13.18 5.74 -7.90
N ILE A 9 12.15 6.43 -7.40
CA ILE A 9 12.32 7.65 -6.62
C ILE A 9 13.09 7.37 -5.31
N LEU A 10 12.70 6.33 -4.57
CA LEU A 10 13.35 6.00 -3.29
C LEU A 10 14.82 5.58 -3.49
N GLN A 11 15.13 4.83 -4.55
CA GLN A 11 16.52 4.48 -4.89
C GLN A 11 17.34 5.71 -5.30
N ARG A 12 16.77 6.64 -6.09
CA ARG A 12 17.44 7.90 -6.44
C ARG A 12 17.70 8.79 -5.22
N ALA A 13 16.83 8.71 -4.22
CA ALA A 13 17.03 9.32 -2.90
C ALA A 13 18.05 8.57 -2.02
N LYS A 14 18.76 7.57 -2.57
CA LYS A 14 19.75 6.71 -1.90
C LYS A 14 19.16 5.79 -0.82
N GLY A 15 17.84 5.58 -0.84
CA GLY A 15 17.18 4.59 0.02
C GLY A 15 17.53 3.17 -0.44
N LYS A 16 17.78 2.28 0.52
CA LYS A 16 17.84 0.83 0.25
C LYS A 16 16.41 0.32 0.13
N VAL A 17 15.98 0.04 -1.10
CA VAL A 17 14.62 -0.43 -1.40
C VAL A 17 14.63 -1.95 -1.49
N VAL A 18 13.59 -2.56 -0.92
CA VAL A 18 13.31 -3.99 -1.01
C VAL A 18 11.85 -4.13 -1.44
N VAL A 19 11.59 -4.92 -2.48
CA VAL A 19 10.26 -5.18 -3.04
C VAL A 19 9.79 -6.54 -2.54
N ALA A 20 8.69 -6.54 -1.79
CA ALA A 20 8.09 -7.78 -1.28
C ALA A 20 6.82 -8.13 -2.07
N SER A 21 6.71 -9.39 -2.50
CA SER A 21 5.46 -9.93 -3.04
C SER A 21 4.54 -10.38 -1.91
N VAL A 22 3.27 -9.99 -1.97
CA VAL A 22 2.20 -10.49 -1.10
C VAL A 22 1.67 -11.85 -1.55
N GLU A 23 1.95 -12.23 -2.80
CA GLU A 23 1.60 -13.52 -3.39
C GLU A 23 2.58 -14.61 -2.94
N ASP A 24 2.32 -15.85 -3.35
CA ASP A 24 3.22 -16.99 -3.09
C ASP A 24 4.44 -17.04 -4.05
N THR A 25 4.50 -16.14 -5.05
CA THR A 25 5.57 -16.07 -6.06
C THR A 25 6.23 -14.71 -6.09
N LEU A 26 7.50 -14.69 -6.53
CA LEU A 26 8.25 -13.44 -6.76
C LEU A 26 7.81 -12.73 -8.04
N GLU A 27 7.36 -13.47 -9.06
CA GLU A 27 6.83 -12.87 -10.28
C GLU A 27 5.40 -12.36 -10.05
N ILE A 28 5.16 -11.10 -10.40
CA ILE A 28 3.88 -10.41 -10.31
C ILE A 28 3.50 -9.93 -11.72
N LEU A 29 2.33 -10.37 -12.20
CA LEU A 29 1.79 -9.88 -13.46
C LEU A 29 0.90 -8.66 -13.20
N ALA A 30 1.39 -7.48 -13.53
CA ALA A 30 0.60 -6.26 -13.42
C ALA A 30 -0.55 -6.27 -14.44
N SER A 31 -1.62 -5.52 -14.13
CA SER A 31 -2.83 -5.36 -14.96
C SER A 31 -2.60 -5.04 -16.44
N ARG A 32 -1.45 -4.45 -16.81
CA ARG A 32 -1.09 -4.11 -18.20
C ARG A 32 -0.12 -5.13 -18.81
N LYS A 33 -0.08 -6.35 -18.25
CA LYS A 33 0.77 -7.48 -18.63
C LYS A 33 2.28 -7.24 -18.47
N VAL A 34 2.65 -6.19 -17.74
CA VAL A 34 4.05 -5.98 -17.32
C VAL A 34 4.35 -6.95 -16.20
N LYS A 35 5.43 -7.72 -16.36
CA LYS A 35 5.95 -8.59 -15.31
C LYS A 35 6.90 -7.80 -14.42
N LEU A 36 6.71 -7.91 -13.12
CA LEU A 36 7.62 -7.41 -12.10
C LEU A 36 8.13 -8.60 -11.31
N GLU A 37 9.38 -8.54 -10.89
CA GLU A 37 9.97 -9.54 -10.01
C GLU A 37 10.30 -8.87 -8.68
N ALA A 38 9.75 -9.41 -7.60
CA ALA A 38 10.03 -8.98 -6.23
C ALA A 38 11.37 -9.56 -5.75
N ASP A 39 12.01 -8.88 -4.80
CA ASP A 39 13.26 -9.35 -4.20
C ASP A 39 13.02 -10.54 -3.25
N LEU A 40 11.86 -10.56 -2.59
CA LEU A 40 11.48 -11.61 -1.65
C LEU A 40 9.95 -11.72 -1.48
N LEU A 41 9.52 -12.83 -0.88
CA LEU A 41 8.14 -13.02 -0.44
C LEU A 41 7.88 -12.27 0.87
N LEU A 42 6.62 -11.93 1.13
CA LEU A 42 6.18 -11.25 2.34
C LEU A 42 6.61 -11.98 3.63
N ASN A 43 6.76 -13.31 3.58
CA ASN A 43 7.29 -14.10 4.70
C ASN A 43 8.68 -13.64 5.12
N GLY A 44 9.62 -13.53 4.17
CA GLY A 44 10.96 -13.04 4.46
C GLY A 44 11.00 -11.55 4.75
N ALA A 45 10.06 -10.78 4.18
CA ALA A 45 9.98 -9.35 4.46
C ALA A 45 9.52 -9.07 5.89
N ALA A 46 8.63 -9.90 6.45
CA ALA A 46 8.09 -9.75 7.79
C ALA A 46 9.10 -10.08 8.92
N GLU A 47 10.23 -10.69 8.59
CA GLU A 47 11.34 -10.97 9.52
C GLU A 47 12.29 -9.78 9.69
N GLN A 48 12.09 -8.72 8.88
CA GLN A 48 12.92 -7.53 8.87
C GLN A 48 12.15 -6.32 9.40
N SER A 49 12.88 -5.23 9.67
CA SER A 49 12.31 -3.94 10.05
C SER A 49 12.69 -2.87 9.03
N TYR A 50 11.76 -1.96 8.74
CA TYR A 50 11.94 -0.95 7.71
C TYR A 50 11.76 0.45 8.29
N ASP A 51 12.51 1.41 7.76
CA ASP A 51 12.30 2.83 8.07
C ASP A 51 11.03 3.38 7.43
N LEU A 52 10.56 2.76 6.33
CA LEU A 52 9.36 3.14 5.60
C LEU A 52 8.73 1.91 4.93
N ILE A 53 7.39 1.79 4.98
CA ILE A 53 6.63 0.82 4.20
C ILE A 53 5.67 1.56 3.27
N VAL A 54 5.71 1.30 1.97
CA VAL A 54 4.82 1.95 0.99
C VAL A 54 4.05 0.90 0.19
N LEU A 55 2.73 1.06 0.11
CA LEU A 55 1.87 0.25 -0.73
C LEU A 55 1.59 0.96 -2.06
N PRO A 56 1.99 0.40 -3.22
CA PRO A 56 1.48 0.88 -4.50
C PRO A 56 -0.02 0.60 -4.58
N GLY A 57 -0.71 1.21 -5.53
CA GLY A 57 -2.12 0.94 -5.80
C GLY A 57 -2.34 -0.03 -6.96
N GLY A 58 -3.47 0.17 -7.64
CA GLY A 58 -4.06 -0.80 -8.56
C GLY A 58 -4.99 -1.76 -7.81
N LEU A 59 -6.23 -1.91 -8.30
CA LEU A 59 -7.31 -2.63 -7.61
C LEU A 59 -6.92 -4.06 -7.21
N GLY A 60 -6.44 -4.88 -8.15
CA GLY A 60 -6.07 -6.28 -7.83
C GLY A 60 -4.95 -6.39 -6.80
N GLY A 61 -3.95 -5.49 -6.84
CA GLY A 61 -2.89 -5.46 -5.83
C GLY A 61 -3.41 -4.99 -4.47
N ALA A 62 -4.21 -3.93 -4.44
CA ALA A 62 -4.81 -3.41 -3.21
C ALA A 62 -5.76 -4.42 -2.54
N GLU A 63 -6.53 -5.18 -3.32
CA GLU A 63 -7.36 -6.29 -2.82
C GLU A 63 -6.51 -7.43 -2.24
N ALA A 64 -5.40 -7.79 -2.90
CA ALA A 64 -4.47 -8.79 -2.37
C ALA A 64 -3.81 -8.32 -1.06
N PHE A 65 -3.42 -7.04 -0.99
CA PHE A 65 -2.89 -6.42 0.23
C PHE A 65 -3.90 -6.46 1.38
N ALA A 66 -5.16 -6.10 1.11
CA ALA A 66 -6.22 -6.06 2.12
C ALA A 66 -6.54 -7.44 2.70
N LYS A 67 -6.38 -8.51 1.91
CA LYS A 67 -6.60 -9.90 2.34
C LYS A 67 -5.42 -10.50 3.11
N SER A 68 -4.25 -9.86 3.09
CA SER A 68 -3.05 -10.38 3.73
C SER A 68 -2.95 -9.93 5.19
N GLU A 69 -3.43 -10.78 6.12
CA GLU A 69 -3.30 -10.52 7.56
C GLU A 69 -1.84 -10.24 7.97
N LYS A 70 -0.89 -10.91 7.32
CA LYS A 70 0.54 -10.71 7.57
C LYS A 70 0.98 -9.29 7.24
N LEU A 71 0.56 -8.75 6.09
CA LEU A 71 0.85 -7.38 5.70
C LEU A 71 0.19 -6.38 6.66
N ILE A 72 -1.08 -6.61 7.00
CA ILE A 72 -1.80 -5.75 7.96
C ILE A 72 -1.10 -5.72 9.32
N ASN A 73 -0.65 -6.86 9.82
CA ASN A 73 0.10 -6.94 11.08
C ASN A 73 1.47 -6.23 10.98
N LEU A 74 2.15 -6.33 9.83
CA LEU A 74 3.39 -5.60 9.60
C LEU A 74 3.17 -4.08 9.63
N LEU A 75 2.10 -3.58 9.00
CA LEU A 75 1.74 -2.16 9.02
C LEU A 75 1.35 -1.67 10.42
N LYS A 76 0.62 -2.48 11.20
CA LYS A 76 0.32 -2.17 12.60
C LYS A 76 1.58 -2.07 13.44
N LYS A 77 2.53 -3.01 13.30
CA LYS A 77 3.85 -2.95 13.96
C LYS A 77 4.65 -1.71 13.54
N GLN A 78 4.62 -1.36 12.26
CA GLN A 78 5.26 -0.15 11.74
C GLN A 78 4.69 1.11 12.42
N ARG A 79 3.36 1.18 12.54
CA ARG A 79 2.67 2.26 13.27
C ARG A 79 3.05 2.29 14.75
N GLU A 80 3.00 1.16 15.44
CA GLU A 80 3.32 1.04 16.87
C GLU A 80 4.77 1.46 17.17
N SER A 81 5.68 1.25 16.22
CA SER A 81 7.07 1.69 16.29
C SER A 81 7.29 3.15 15.88
N ASN A 82 6.22 3.93 15.66
CA ASN A 82 6.26 5.32 15.21
C ASN A 82 7.07 5.54 13.92
N ARG A 83 7.12 4.53 13.06
CA ARG A 83 7.79 4.63 11.76
C ARG A 83 6.77 4.93 10.66
N PRO A 84 7.14 5.70 9.63
CA PRO A 84 6.22 6.07 8.57
C PRO A 84 5.80 4.85 7.74
N TYR A 85 4.57 4.92 7.25
CA TYR A 85 4.05 4.08 6.18
C TYR A 85 3.13 4.90 5.27
N GLY A 86 2.91 4.44 4.04
CA GLY A 86 2.10 5.15 3.08
C GLY A 86 1.44 4.22 2.08
N ALA A 87 0.44 4.75 1.38
CA ALA A 87 -0.25 4.04 0.30
C ALA A 87 -0.70 5.04 -0.77
N ILE A 88 -0.85 4.58 -2.01
CA ILE A 88 -1.30 5.40 -3.14
C ILE A 88 -2.45 4.74 -3.91
N CYS A 89 -3.27 5.56 -4.57
CA CYS A 89 -4.40 5.14 -5.41
C CYS A 89 -5.44 4.33 -4.62
N ALA A 90 -5.65 3.05 -4.90
CA ALA A 90 -6.68 2.23 -4.25
C ALA A 90 -6.28 1.74 -2.85
N SER A 91 -4.98 1.68 -2.55
CA SER A 91 -4.47 1.06 -1.33
C SER A 91 -4.82 1.83 -0.03
N PRO A 92 -4.89 3.18 0.01
CA PRO A 92 -5.41 3.89 1.18
C PRO A 92 -6.81 3.44 1.60
N ALA A 93 -7.77 3.44 0.66
CA ALA A 93 -9.17 3.10 0.95
C ALA A 93 -9.40 1.60 1.18
N LEU A 94 -8.68 0.73 0.47
CA LEU A 94 -8.88 -0.73 0.58
C LEU A 94 -8.04 -1.38 1.68
N VAL A 95 -6.88 -0.81 2.01
CA VAL A 95 -5.94 -1.42 2.97
C VAL A 95 -5.88 -0.60 4.25
N LEU A 96 -5.62 0.70 4.16
CA LEU A 96 -5.35 1.49 5.37
C LEU A 96 -6.64 1.84 6.13
N GLU A 97 -7.68 2.30 5.44
CA GLU A 97 -8.94 2.73 6.05
C GLU A 97 -9.63 1.60 6.84
N PRO A 98 -9.88 0.41 6.25
CA PRO A 98 -10.68 -0.62 6.91
C PRO A 98 -9.97 -1.22 8.13
N HIS A 99 -8.64 -1.08 8.19
CA HIS A 99 -7.81 -1.59 9.28
C HIS A 99 -7.48 -0.51 10.32
N GLY A 100 -8.10 0.68 10.23
CA GLY A 100 -7.89 1.79 11.15
C GLY A 100 -6.47 2.36 11.10
N LEU A 101 -5.76 2.13 9.99
CA LEU A 101 -4.40 2.60 9.74
C LEU A 101 -4.37 3.99 9.08
N LEU A 102 -5.51 4.54 8.67
CA LEU A 102 -5.62 5.97 8.39
C LEU A 102 -5.83 6.72 9.71
N LYS A 103 -4.85 7.54 10.11
CA LYS A 103 -5.06 8.59 11.10
C LYS A 103 -5.10 9.92 10.35
N ILE A 104 -6.12 10.74 10.64
CA ILE A 104 -6.14 12.16 10.28
C ILE A 104 -5.17 12.90 11.23
N ASP A 105 -3.88 12.58 11.13
CA ASP A 105 -2.80 13.37 11.69
C ASP A 105 -1.70 13.39 10.63
N ARG A 106 -1.37 14.59 10.16
CA ARG A 106 -0.55 14.90 8.97
C ARG A 106 0.90 14.37 9.02
N ARG A 107 1.25 13.52 9.98
CA ARG A 107 2.63 13.17 10.36
C ARG A 107 3.02 11.71 10.12
N SER A 108 2.08 10.78 9.95
CA SER A 108 2.42 9.33 9.96
C SER A 108 1.95 8.55 8.74
N VAL A 109 1.00 9.08 7.97
CA VAL A 109 0.51 8.48 6.73
C VAL A 109 0.56 9.51 5.63
N TYR A 110 1.35 9.24 4.59
CA TYR A 110 1.34 10.04 3.37
C TYR A 110 0.27 9.47 2.43
N GLN A 111 -0.81 10.21 2.26
CA GLN A 111 -1.86 9.96 1.27
C GLN A 111 -1.57 10.83 0.05
N PHE A 112 -1.28 10.18 -1.08
CA PHE A 112 -1.34 10.82 -2.38
C PHE A 112 -2.66 10.40 -3.03
N GLU A 113 -3.69 11.16 -2.73
CA GLU A 113 -4.91 11.20 -3.52
C GLU A 113 -4.77 12.39 -4.48
N LEU A 114 -5.17 12.22 -5.74
CA LEU A 114 -5.31 13.36 -6.63
C LEU A 114 -6.46 14.21 -6.06
N ASP A 115 -6.12 15.30 -5.38
CA ASP A 115 -7.08 16.28 -4.89
C ASP A 115 -7.93 16.82 -6.06
N GLU A 116 -9.20 16.39 -6.12
CA GLU A 116 -10.38 17.25 -6.25
C GLU A 116 -11.67 16.41 -6.24
N VAL A 117 -12.14 15.96 -5.07
CA VAL A 117 -13.59 15.81 -4.82
C VAL A 117 -13.87 16.13 -3.35
N ARG A 118 -14.51 17.27 -3.09
CA ARG A 118 -15.28 17.48 -1.86
C ARG A 118 -16.34 16.38 -1.78
N MET A 119 -16.14 15.37 -0.94
CA MET A 119 -17.21 14.51 -0.46
C MET A 119 -18.00 15.27 0.61
N GLU A 120 -18.77 16.27 0.20
CA GLU A 120 -19.97 16.64 0.96
C GLU A 120 -20.99 15.52 0.74
N ARG A 121 -21.26 14.74 1.79
CA ARG A 121 -22.41 13.83 1.96
C ARG A 121 -22.81 12.99 0.72
N ILE A 122 -22.37 11.73 0.68
CA ILE A 122 -23.16 10.70 0.00
C ILE A 122 -24.16 10.13 1.01
N ASP A 123 -25.39 10.61 0.91
CA ASP A 123 -26.55 9.92 1.44
C ASP A 123 -26.72 8.60 0.63
N PHE A 124 -26.75 7.47 1.34
CA PHE A 124 -27.17 6.19 0.77
C PHE A 124 -28.68 6.28 0.47
N LEU A 125 -29.04 6.52 -0.79
CA LEU A 125 -30.37 6.24 -1.31
C LEU A 125 -30.27 5.05 -2.27
N GLY A 126 -30.88 3.93 -1.86
CA GLY A 126 -30.94 2.70 -2.64
C GLY A 126 -32.03 2.70 -3.70
N GLY A 127 -32.23 1.51 -4.30
CA GLY A 127 -33.43 1.19 -5.07
C GLY A 127 -33.19 0.96 -6.56
N HIS A 128 -33.69 -0.18 -7.03
CA HIS A 128 -33.79 -0.62 -8.42
C HIS A 128 -34.21 0.44 -9.44
N MET A 129 -33.61 0.35 -10.64
CA MET A 129 -34.32 -0.04 -11.86
C MET A 129 -33.36 -0.76 -12.81
#